data_AF-A0A1H4RTI6-F1
#
_entry.id   AF-A0A1H4RTI6-F1
#
_cell.length_a   1.000
_cell.length_b   1.000
_cell.length_c   1.000
_cell.angle_alpha   90.00
_cell.angle_beta   90.00
_cell.angle_gamma   90.00
#
_symmetry.space_group_name_H-M   'P 1'
#
loop_
_entity.id
_entity.type
_entity.pdbx_description
1 polymer ?
#
loop_
_entity_poly.entity_id
_entity_poly.type
_entity_poly.pdbx_seq_one_letter_code
_entity_poly.pdbx_strand_id
1 'polypeptide(L)'
;MSKVDYFRELTYRLRGLPERERQNILSVYEELFQKAAQNGKHEEEIAQSLGYPRIPQWDGSREQQPMANLYANTNPYQGYQQPFPEHYTVKQETGFKAIIASIALGFFNLVFVLGPFISICGFIFALYVASAACLISPVALIIGESLAGSWTDTQFVFFTALAVFGLGILLTVFTLWFSRLFFKLAGLYIRFNMKIIKGA
;
A
#
# COMPACT_ATOMS: atom_id res chain seq x y z
N MET A 1 0.70 -19.61 41.40
CA MET A 1 -0.57 -19.34 40.68
C MET A 1 -0.59 -20.21 39.44
N SER A 2 -1.73 -20.77 39.04
CA SER A 2 -1.79 -21.61 37.83
C SER A 2 -1.65 -20.76 36.56
N LYS A 3 -1.36 -21.38 35.41
CA LYS A 3 -1.39 -20.68 34.11
C LYS A 3 -2.76 -20.03 33.87
N VAL A 4 -3.83 -20.74 34.18
CA VAL A 4 -5.21 -20.24 33.99
C VAL A 4 -5.46 -18.98 34.82
N ASP A 5 -4.99 -18.96 36.08
CA ASP A 5 -5.14 -17.78 36.94
C ASP A 5 -4.31 -16.59 36.45
N TYR A 6 -3.10 -16.87 35.95
CA TYR A 6 -2.22 -15.86 35.35
C TYR A 6 -2.87 -15.17 34.15
N PHE A 7 -3.41 -15.95 33.21
CA PHE A 7 -4.05 -15.43 32.01
C PHE A 7 -5.37 -14.70 32.32
N ARG A 8 -6.10 -15.12 33.35
CA ARG A 8 -7.29 -14.41 33.82
C ARG A 8 -6.95 -13.01 34.30
N GLU A 9 -5.91 -12.89 35.13
CA GLU A 9 -5.43 -11.60 35.65
C GLU A 9 -4.84 -10.72 34.54
N LEU A 10 -4.02 -11.30 33.66
CA LEU A 10 -3.45 -10.60 32.50
C LEU A 10 -4.55 -10.06 31.58
N THR A 11 -5.55 -10.88 31.25
CA THR A 11 -6.67 -10.46 30.40
C THR A 11 -7.51 -9.37 31.05
N TYR A 12 -7.76 -9.46 32.37
CA TYR A 12 -8.48 -8.42 33.12
C TYR A 12 -7.76 -7.07 33.03
N ARG A 13 -6.43 -7.07 33.18
CA ARG A 13 -5.59 -5.87 33.12
C ARG A 13 -5.46 -5.26 31.73
N LEU A 14 -5.56 -6.07 30.67
CA LEU A 14 -5.45 -5.62 29.28
C LEU A 14 -6.79 -5.14 28.68
N ARG A 15 -7.88 -5.06 29.46
CA ARG A 15 -9.21 -4.61 28.96
C ARG A 15 -9.21 -3.19 28.37
N GLY A 16 -8.28 -2.33 28.77
CA GLY A 16 -8.14 -0.97 28.26
C GLY A 16 -7.44 -0.86 26.90
N LEU A 17 -6.91 -1.96 26.35
CA LEU A 17 -6.18 -1.96 25.08
C LEU A 17 -7.08 -2.34 23.89
N PRO A 18 -6.75 -1.88 22.67
CA PRO A 18 -7.36 -2.38 21.45
C PRO A 18 -7.25 -3.90 21.35
N GLU A 19 -8.26 -4.53 20.73
CA GLU A 19 -8.38 -5.98 20.62
C GLU A 19 -7.11 -6.65 20.08
N ARG A 20 -6.53 -6.07 19.03
CA ARG A 20 -5.33 -6.57 18.37
C ARG A 20 -4.13 -6.65 19.32
N GLU A 21 -3.95 -5.61 20.15
CA GLU A 21 -2.76 -5.51 21.00
C GLU A 21 -2.91 -6.35 22.24
N ARG A 22 -4.15 -6.46 22.74
CA ARG A 22 -4.48 -7.44 23.78
C ARG A 22 -4.18 -8.85 23.31
N GLN A 23 -4.61 -9.24 22.10
CA GLN A 23 -4.36 -10.58 21.57
C GLN A 23 -2.87 -10.85 21.33
N ASN A 24 -2.12 -9.85 20.85
CA ASN A 24 -0.68 -9.96 20.65
C ASN A 24 0.07 -10.15 21.97
N ILE A 25 -0.30 -9.41 23.02
CA ILE A 25 0.31 -9.59 24.34
C ILE A 25 -0.01 -10.98 24.90
N LEU A 26 -1.26 -11.44 24.77
CA LEU A 26 -1.65 -12.77 25.25
C LEU A 26 -0.90 -13.90 24.52
N SER A 27 -0.71 -13.79 23.20
CA SER A 27 0.02 -14.82 22.44
C SER A 27 1.49 -14.92 22.86
N VAL A 28 2.13 -13.80 23.15
CA VAL A 28 3.53 -13.78 23.63
C VAL A 28 3.66 -14.50 24.97
N TYR A 29 2.78 -14.22 25.93
CA TYR A 29 2.79 -14.92 27.22
C TYR A 29 2.47 -16.42 27.06
N GLU A 30 1.62 -16.78 26.10
CA GLU A 30 1.27 -18.18 25.83
C GLU A 30 2.50 -18.95 25.33
N GLU A 31 3.26 -18.35 24.42
CA GLU A 31 4.51 -18.92 23.93
C GLU A 31 5.56 -19.09 25.04
N LEU A 32 5.64 -18.14 25.98
CA LEU A 32 6.54 -18.24 27.14
C LEU A 32 6.19 -19.42 28.05
N PHE A 33 4.90 -19.60 28.36
CA PHE A 33 4.45 -20.75 29.15
C PHE A 33 4.72 -22.07 28.42
N GLN A 34 4.47 -22.13 27.11
CA GLN A 34 4.74 -23.33 26.31
C GLN A 34 6.23 -23.67 26.26
N LYS A 35 7.11 -22.69 26.03
CA LYS A 35 8.57 -22.90 26.01
C LYS A 35 9.11 -23.33 27.36
N ALA A 36 8.59 -22.77 28.46
CA ALA A 36 9.04 -23.17 29.78
C ALA A 36 8.53 -24.56 30.18
N ALA A 37 7.31 -24.92 29.79
CA ALA A 37 6.77 -26.27 29.97
C ALA A 37 7.55 -27.33 29.17
N GLN A 38 7.97 -27.01 27.94
CA GLN A 38 8.85 -27.89 27.14
C GLN A 38 10.20 -28.15 27.80
N ASN A 39 10.69 -27.20 28.60
CA ASN A 39 11.91 -27.33 29.39
C ASN A 39 11.67 -28.01 30.76
N GLY A 40 10.49 -28.60 30.97
CA GLY A 40 10.14 -29.36 32.17
C GLY A 40 9.78 -28.51 33.40
N LYS A 41 9.54 -27.20 33.24
CA LYS A 41 9.12 -26.34 34.35
C LYS A 41 7.62 -26.45 34.62
N HIS A 42 7.24 -26.46 35.90
CA HIS A 42 5.84 -26.46 36.32
C HIS A 42 5.20 -25.06 36.15
N GLU A 43 3.90 -25.03 35.85
CA GLU A 43 3.18 -23.79 35.54
C GLU A 43 3.25 -22.77 36.69
N GLU A 44 3.21 -23.23 37.94
CA GLU A 44 3.29 -22.35 39.10
C GLU A 44 4.65 -21.65 39.22
N GLU A 45 5.73 -22.35 38.88
CA GLU A 45 7.09 -21.82 38.87
C GLU A 45 7.29 -20.82 37.75
N ILE A 46 6.68 -21.07 36.58
CA ILE A 46 6.70 -20.16 35.44
C ILE A 46 5.99 -18.86 35.80
N ALA A 47 4.78 -18.96 36.37
CA ALA A 47 4.00 -17.81 36.78
C ALA A 47 4.68 -16.99 37.90
N GLN A 48 5.35 -17.66 38.83
CA GLN A 48 6.14 -17.00 39.88
C GLN A 48 7.38 -16.31 39.31
N SER A 49 8.04 -16.93 38.32
CA SER A 49 9.22 -16.37 37.63
C SER A 49 8.86 -15.14 36.79
N LEU A 50 7.70 -15.14 36.14
CA LEU A 50 7.20 -14.00 35.35
C LEU A 50 6.70 -12.85 36.23
N GLY A 51 6.37 -13.12 37.50
CA GLY A 51 5.86 -12.13 38.43
C GLY A 51 4.48 -11.59 38.05
N TYR A 52 4.05 -10.50 38.71
CA TYR A 52 2.73 -9.92 38.43
C TYR A 52 2.66 -9.34 37.02
N PRO A 53 1.63 -9.68 36.20
CA PRO A 53 1.45 -9.11 34.87
C PRO A 53 1.27 -7.60 35.00
N ARG A 54 2.32 -6.85 34.64
CA ARG A 54 2.31 -5.39 34.66
C ARG A 54 1.76 -4.88 33.34
N ILE A 55 0.81 -3.96 33.42
CA ILE A 55 0.28 -3.22 32.28
C ILE A 55 1.41 -2.30 31.80
N PRO A 56 1.92 -2.44 30.57
CA PRO A 56 2.78 -1.42 29.99
C PRO A 56 2.00 -0.11 29.99
N GLN A 57 2.58 0.99 30.50
CA GLN A 57 1.97 2.31 30.34
C GLN A 57 1.80 2.58 28.84
N TRP A 58 0.57 2.43 28.36
CA TRP A 58 0.20 2.59 26.96
C TRP A 58 -0.21 4.04 26.74
N ASP A 59 0.72 4.85 26.24
CA ASP A 59 0.36 6.04 25.48
C ASP A 59 0.28 5.63 24.00
N GLY A 60 -0.78 6.01 23.29
CA GLY A 60 -1.01 5.61 21.88
C GLY A 60 -0.03 6.24 20.88
N SER A 61 1.13 6.69 21.35
CA SER A 61 2.11 7.50 20.63
C SER A 61 3.54 6.91 20.65
N ARG A 62 3.70 5.69 21.18
CA ARG A 62 5.00 5.13 21.59
C ARG A 62 5.74 4.29 20.54
N GLU A 63 5.48 4.50 19.25
CA GLU A 63 6.12 3.72 18.18
C GLU A 63 7.64 3.98 17.99
N GLN A 64 8.35 4.72 18.85
CA GLN A 64 9.73 5.14 18.51
C GLN A 64 10.74 5.49 19.61
N GLN A 65 10.54 5.21 20.90
CA GLN A 65 11.57 5.55 21.92
C GLN A 65 12.31 4.35 22.52
N PRO A 66 13.65 4.34 22.55
CA PRO A 66 14.43 3.38 23.30
C PRO A 66 14.23 3.59 24.80
N MET A 67 13.71 2.57 25.49
CA MET A 67 13.48 2.55 26.94
C MET A 67 14.80 2.42 27.70
N ALA A 68 15.65 3.45 27.69
CA ALA A 68 16.94 3.38 28.36
C ALA A 68 16.88 3.73 29.86
N ASN A 69 15.94 4.55 30.36
CA ASN A 69 16.13 5.20 31.67
C ASN A 69 14.88 5.26 32.59
N LEU A 70 13.98 4.26 32.57
CA LEU A 70 12.72 4.33 33.34
C LEU A 70 12.66 3.38 34.55
N TYR A 71 13.77 2.71 34.91
CA TYR A 71 13.86 1.87 36.11
C TYR A 71 15.00 2.35 37.02
N ALA A 72 14.97 3.62 37.42
CA ALA A 72 15.72 4.04 38.59
C ALA A 72 14.88 3.70 39.85
N ASN A 73 15.30 2.62 40.51
CA ASN A 73 15.21 2.46 41.97
C ASN A 73 13.82 2.23 42.59
N THR A 74 13.51 0.96 42.89
CA THR A 74 13.14 0.45 44.23
C THR A 74 12.87 -1.05 44.15
N ASN A 75 13.84 -1.91 44.49
CA ASN A 75 13.59 -3.32 44.85
C ASN A 75 14.67 -3.81 45.83
N PRO A 76 14.30 -4.24 47.06
CA PRO A 76 15.24 -4.64 48.11
C PRO A 76 15.58 -6.14 48.15
N TYR A 77 15.43 -6.88 47.06
CA TYR A 77 15.84 -8.29 46.98
C TYR A 77 16.96 -8.46 45.96
N GLN A 78 18.20 -8.41 46.44
CA GLN A 78 19.39 -8.85 45.72
C GLN A 78 19.64 -10.32 46.03
N GLY A 79 19.53 -11.18 45.02
CA GLY A 79 19.87 -12.60 45.12
C GLY A 79 19.11 -13.39 44.06
N TYR A 80 19.83 -14.16 43.25
CA TYR A 80 19.39 -14.88 42.03
C TYR A 80 19.37 -14.06 40.75
N GLN A 81 20.57 -13.81 40.22
CA GLN A 81 20.77 -13.54 38.80
C GLN A 81 20.73 -14.88 38.04
N GLN A 82 19.56 -15.26 37.53
CA GLN A 82 19.48 -16.16 36.38
C GLN A 82 19.63 -15.29 35.12
N PRO A 83 20.49 -15.65 34.14
CA PRO A 83 20.56 -14.90 32.90
C PRO A 83 19.23 -15.09 32.18
N PHE A 84 18.41 -14.04 32.15
CA PHE A 84 17.33 -13.95 31.17
C PHE A 84 17.96 -14.19 29.78
N PRO A 85 17.36 -15.01 28.90
CA PRO A 85 17.79 -15.03 27.52
C PRO A 85 17.68 -13.61 26.98
N GLU A 86 18.83 -13.03 26.64
CA GLU A 86 18.90 -11.73 25.99
C GLU A 86 18.01 -11.75 24.76
N HIS A 87 17.21 -10.70 24.62
CA HIS A 87 16.55 -10.28 23.40
C HIS A 87 15.87 -11.41 22.60
N TYR A 88 14.54 -11.50 22.73
CA TYR A 88 13.72 -12.01 21.63
C TYR A 88 13.90 -11.08 20.43
N THR A 89 14.92 -11.34 19.62
CA THR A 89 15.03 -10.74 18.30
C THR A 89 13.89 -11.33 17.49
N VAL A 90 12.81 -10.56 17.31
CA VAL A 90 12.06 -10.65 16.06
C VAL A 90 13.13 -10.70 14.98
N LYS A 91 13.09 -11.69 14.09
CA LYS A 91 13.97 -11.72 12.92
C LYS A 91 13.65 -10.46 12.12
N GLN A 92 14.27 -9.34 12.49
CA GLN A 92 14.36 -8.15 11.69
C GLN A 92 15.06 -8.67 10.45
N GLU A 93 14.32 -8.84 9.36
CA GLU A 93 14.95 -8.86 8.06
C GLU A 93 15.82 -7.60 8.07
N THR A 94 17.14 -7.80 8.24
CA THR A 94 18.20 -6.78 8.33
C THR A 94 17.75 -5.54 7.61
N GLY A 95 17.70 -4.34 8.20
CA GLY A 95 17.02 -3.18 7.60
C GLY A 95 17.28 -2.98 6.10
N PHE A 96 18.46 -3.38 5.63
CA PHE A 96 18.82 -3.58 4.22
C PHE A 96 17.81 -4.38 3.37
N LYS A 97 17.30 -5.54 3.83
CA LYS A 97 16.29 -6.34 3.16
C LYS A 97 14.91 -5.67 3.13
N ALA A 98 14.52 -4.97 4.19
CA ALA A 98 13.29 -4.16 4.20
C ALA A 98 13.40 -2.96 3.24
N ILE A 99 14.58 -2.35 3.15
CA ILE A 99 14.91 -1.30 2.17
C ILE A 99 14.87 -1.86 0.75
N ILE A 100 15.47 -3.03 0.49
CA ILE A 100 15.40 -3.67 -0.83
C ILE A 100 13.96 -4.03 -1.18
N ALA A 101 13.19 -4.59 -0.25
CA ALA A 101 11.79 -4.93 -0.49
C ALA A 101 10.93 -3.70 -0.79
N SER A 102 11.15 -2.59 -0.08
CA SER A 102 10.44 -1.33 -0.33
C SER A 102 10.86 -0.68 -1.65
N ILE A 103 12.15 -0.68 -2.01
CA ILE A 103 12.64 -0.22 -3.32
C ILE A 103 12.06 -1.10 -4.44
N ALA A 104 12.12 -2.42 -4.29
CA ALA A 104 11.61 -3.37 -5.27
C ALA A 104 10.09 -3.22 -5.45
N LEU A 105 9.34 -3.03 -4.36
CA LEU A 105 7.90 -2.79 -4.42
C LEU A 105 7.57 -1.45 -5.10
N GLY A 106 8.36 -0.40 -4.82
CA GLY A 106 8.25 0.90 -5.49
C GLY A 106 8.54 0.80 -7.00
N PHE A 107 9.63 0.14 -7.39
CA PHE A 107 10.00 -0.08 -8.79
C PHE A 107 8.99 -0.97 -9.52
N PHE A 108 8.53 -2.03 -8.87
CA PHE A 108 7.47 -2.90 -9.40
C PHE A 108 6.20 -2.08 -9.66
N ASN A 109 5.75 -1.28 -8.69
CA ASN A 109 4.59 -0.42 -8.89
C ASN A 109 4.82 0.62 -10.00
N LEU A 110 6.03 1.17 -10.11
CA LEU A 110 6.38 2.10 -11.19
C LEU A 110 6.29 1.43 -12.57
N VAL A 111 6.91 0.28 -12.79
CA VAL A 111 6.89 -0.35 -14.12
C VAL A 111 5.50 -0.90 -14.45
N PHE A 112 4.87 -1.62 -13.53
CA PHE A 112 3.62 -2.34 -13.80
C PHE A 112 2.38 -1.44 -13.78
N VAL A 113 2.42 -0.30 -13.08
CA VAL A 113 1.27 0.62 -13.03
C VAL A 113 1.54 1.91 -13.78
N LEU A 114 2.66 2.59 -13.51
CA LEU A 114 2.97 3.85 -14.20
C LEU A 114 3.26 3.63 -15.69
N GLY A 115 3.93 2.53 -16.06
CA GLY A 115 4.21 2.20 -17.46
C GLY A 115 2.95 2.15 -18.34
N PRO A 116 1.98 1.26 -18.03
CA PRO A 116 0.70 1.22 -18.74
C PRO A 116 -0.10 2.53 -18.63
N PHE A 117 -0.01 3.24 -17.52
CA PHE A 117 -0.69 4.53 -17.38
C PHE A 117 -0.15 5.56 -18.38
N ILE A 118 1.17 5.69 -18.50
CA ILE A 118 1.81 6.61 -19.45
C ILE A 118 1.51 6.19 -20.89
N SER A 119 1.53 4.89 -21.21
CA SER A 119 1.24 4.43 -22.57
C SER A 119 -0.19 4.77 -23.00
N ILE A 120 -1.17 4.61 -22.09
CA ILE A 120 -2.56 4.98 -22.36
C ILE A 120 -2.71 6.50 -22.49
N CYS A 121 -2.03 7.29 -21.65
CA CYS A 121 -1.99 8.75 -21.80
C CYS A 121 -1.44 9.18 -23.16
N GLY A 122 -0.32 8.59 -23.58
CA GLY A 122 0.29 8.85 -24.89
C GLY A 122 -0.63 8.45 -26.04
N PHE A 123 -1.32 7.31 -25.92
CA PHE A 123 -2.31 6.87 -26.90
C PHE A 123 -3.50 7.84 -27.01
N ILE A 124 -4.05 8.31 -25.88
CA ILE A 124 -5.12 9.31 -25.86
C ILE A 124 -4.65 10.61 -26.53
N PHE A 125 -3.44 11.07 -26.22
CA PHE A 125 -2.85 12.25 -26.86
C PHE A 125 -2.74 12.07 -28.38
N ALA A 126 -2.23 10.93 -28.83
CA ALA A 126 -2.14 10.62 -30.26
C ALA A 126 -3.53 10.62 -30.94
N LEU A 127 -4.57 10.11 -30.27
CA LEU A 127 -5.94 10.16 -30.78
C LEU A 127 -6.47 11.60 -30.93
N TYR A 128 -6.17 12.50 -29.97
CA TYR A 128 -6.52 13.92 -30.11
C TYR A 128 -5.81 14.57 -31.30
N VAL A 129 -4.52 14.31 -31.46
CA VAL A 129 -3.74 14.84 -32.59
C VAL A 129 -4.28 14.31 -33.92
N ALA A 130 -4.57 13.01 -34.01
CA ALA A 130 -5.15 12.39 -35.19
C ALA A 130 -6.53 12.96 -35.54
N SER A 131 -7.40 13.11 -34.53
CA SER A 131 -8.71 13.75 -34.66
C SER A 131 -8.59 15.18 -35.21
N ALA A 132 -7.71 16.01 -34.63
CA ALA A 132 -7.48 17.37 -35.08
C ALA A 132 -6.93 17.41 -36.52
N ALA A 133 -5.99 16.52 -36.86
CA ALA A 133 -5.44 16.40 -38.21
C ALA A 133 -6.54 16.05 -39.23
N CYS A 134 -7.41 15.09 -38.92
CA CYS A 134 -8.55 14.74 -39.76
C CYS A 134 -9.54 15.90 -39.92
N LEU A 135 -9.78 16.71 -38.89
CA LEU A 135 -10.66 17.88 -38.99
C LEU A 135 -10.08 18.99 -39.88
N ILE A 136 -8.75 19.16 -39.90
CA ILE A 136 -8.05 20.18 -40.69
C ILE A 136 -7.79 19.69 -42.13
N SER A 137 -7.65 18.38 -42.33
CA SER A 137 -7.31 17.76 -43.61
C SER A 137 -8.19 18.18 -44.81
N PRO A 138 -9.52 18.37 -44.70
CA PRO A 138 -10.35 18.85 -45.80
C PRO A 138 -9.88 20.18 -46.39
N VAL A 139 -9.45 21.11 -45.52
CA VAL A 139 -8.95 22.42 -45.94
C VAL A 139 -7.63 22.28 -46.69
N ALA A 140 -6.73 21.42 -46.19
CA ALA A 140 -5.46 21.13 -46.83
C ALA A 140 -5.65 20.50 -48.22
N LEU A 141 -6.63 19.61 -48.39
CA LEU A 141 -6.97 19.01 -49.70
C LEU A 141 -7.42 20.07 -50.71
N ILE A 142 -8.33 20.96 -50.32
CA ILE A 142 -8.83 22.04 -51.22
C ILE A 142 -7.68 22.96 -51.65
N ILE A 143 -6.82 23.35 -50.71
CA ILE A 143 -5.65 24.19 -51.01
C ILE A 143 -4.70 23.43 -51.96
N GLY A 144 -4.44 22.15 -51.71
CA GLY A 144 -3.58 21.31 -52.54
C GLY A 144 -4.01 21.27 -54.00
N GLU A 145 -5.28 20.96 -54.27
CA GLU A 145 -5.83 20.93 -55.64
C GLU A 145 -5.77 22.32 -56.31
N SER A 146 -6.06 23.39 -55.55
CA SER A 146 -6.02 24.76 -56.08
C SER A 146 -4.62 25.18 -56.52
N LEU A 147 -3.58 24.75 -55.80
CA LEU A 147 -2.18 25.04 -56.10
C LEU A 147 -1.64 24.17 -57.25
N ALA A 148 -2.10 22.92 -57.33
CA ALA A 148 -1.73 22.00 -58.40
C ALA A 148 -2.39 22.36 -59.74
N GLY A 149 -3.43 23.18 -59.74
CA GLY A 149 -4.20 23.53 -60.94
C GLY A 149 -5.01 22.35 -61.50
N SER A 150 -5.10 21.25 -60.76
CA SER A 150 -5.87 20.05 -61.08
C SER A 150 -7.29 20.19 -60.57
N TRP A 151 -8.24 20.39 -61.48
CA TRP A 151 -9.68 20.34 -61.19
C TRP A 151 -10.31 19.03 -61.71
N THR A 152 -9.51 18.00 -61.87
CA THR A 152 -9.96 16.65 -62.19
C THR A 152 -10.55 16.01 -60.93
N ASP A 153 -11.67 15.31 -61.05
CA ASP A 153 -12.29 14.52 -59.98
C ASP A 153 -12.79 15.32 -58.74
N THR A 154 -13.25 16.56 -58.95
CA THR A 154 -13.80 17.43 -57.88
C THR A 154 -14.87 16.77 -57.01
N GLN A 155 -15.74 15.93 -57.60
CA GLN A 155 -16.75 15.17 -56.86
C GLN A 155 -16.10 14.19 -55.87
N PHE A 156 -15.06 13.47 -56.31
CA PHE A 156 -14.34 12.52 -55.47
C PHE A 156 -13.59 13.23 -54.34
N VAL A 157 -12.91 14.34 -54.64
CA VAL A 157 -12.21 15.16 -53.63
C VAL A 157 -13.20 15.69 -52.59
N PHE A 158 -14.37 16.15 -53.02
CA PHE A 158 -15.43 16.63 -52.12
C PHE A 158 -15.93 15.52 -51.19
N PHE A 159 -16.27 14.34 -51.71
CA PHE A 159 -16.70 13.21 -50.88
C PHE A 159 -15.60 12.71 -49.94
N THR A 160 -14.35 12.72 -50.39
CA THR A 160 -13.19 12.37 -49.55
C THR A 160 -13.01 13.36 -48.40
N ALA A 161 -13.08 14.66 -48.71
CA ALA A 161 -13.02 15.73 -47.71
C ALA A 161 -14.14 15.59 -46.67
N LEU A 162 -15.37 15.33 -47.11
CA LEU A 162 -16.52 15.11 -46.23
C LEU A 162 -16.33 13.86 -45.34
N ALA A 163 -15.82 12.76 -45.93
CA ALA A 163 -15.56 11.52 -45.21
C ALA A 163 -14.48 11.68 -44.14
N VAL A 164 -13.37 12.33 -44.48
CA VAL A 164 -12.26 12.59 -43.53
C VAL A 164 -12.69 13.56 -42.43
N PHE A 165 -13.50 14.57 -42.75
CA PHE A 165 -14.07 15.47 -41.75
C PHE A 165 -15.00 14.74 -40.78
N GLY A 166 -15.92 13.94 -41.32
CA GLY A 166 -16.84 13.12 -40.51
C GLY A 166 -16.10 12.13 -39.63
N LEU A 167 -15.06 11.47 -40.16
CA LEU A 167 -14.17 10.61 -39.40
C LEU A 167 -13.46 11.37 -38.27
N GLY A 168 -13.01 12.60 -38.54
CA GLY A 168 -12.43 13.50 -37.53
C GLY A 168 -13.38 13.75 -36.37
N ILE A 169 -14.65 14.09 -36.65
CA ILE A 169 -15.69 14.30 -35.61
C ILE A 169 -15.93 13.03 -34.80
N LEU A 170 -16.07 11.87 -35.47
CA LEU A 170 -16.27 10.59 -34.79
C LEU A 170 -15.09 10.25 -33.87
N LEU A 171 -13.85 10.45 -34.35
CA LEU A 171 -12.64 10.30 -33.55
C LEU A 171 -12.63 11.26 -32.35
N THR A 172 -13.07 12.51 -32.51
CA THR A 172 -13.16 13.46 -31.38
C THR A 172 -14.09 12.94 -30.30
N VAL A 173 -15.32 12.55 -30.68
CA VAL A 173 -16.33 12.09 -29.73
C VAL A 173 -15.87 10.80 -29.03
N PHE A 174 -15.30 9.87 -29.80
CA PHE A 174 -14.71 8.65 -29.27
C PHE A 174 -13.59 8.95 -28.26
N THR A 175 -12.66 9.85 -28.61
CA THR A 175 -11.52 10.22 -27.76
C THR A 175 -11.98 10.89 -26.47
N LEU A 176 -13.01 11.75 -26.51
CA LEU A 176 -13.60 12.37 -25.33
C LEU A 176 -14.26 11.33 -24.40
N TRP A 177 -15.02 10.39 -24.96
CA TRP A 177 -15.62 9.29 -24.19
C TRP A 177 -14.55 8.40 -23.55
N PHE A 178 -13.55 8.00 -24.34
CA PHE A 178 -12.45 7.16 -23.89
C PHE A 178 -11.61 7.84 -22.80
N SER A 179 -11.33 9.15 -22.94
CA SER A 179 -10.65 9.96 -21.91
C SER A 179 -11.41 9.94 -20.58
N ARG A 180 -12.75 10.10 -20.62
CA ARG A 180 -13.58 10.04 -19.40
C ARG A 180 -13.54 8.67 -18.74
N LEU A 181 -13.56 7.59 -19.54
CA LEU A 181 -13.43 6.23 -19.03
C LEU A 181 -12.07 6.04 -18.34
N PHE A 182 -11.00 6.49 -18.97
CA PHE A 182 -9.65 6.43 -18.41
C PHE A 182 -9.54 7.14 -17.05
N PHE A 183 -10.01 8.39 -16.94
CA PHE A 183 -9.95 9.11 -15.66
C PHE A 183 -10.81 8.46 -14.57
N LYS A 184 -11.95 7.83 -14.92
CA LYS A 184 -12.75 7.05 -13.96
C LYS A 184 -11.97 5.84 -13.45
N LEU A 185 -11.32 5.08 -14.33
CA LEU A 185 -10.52 3.91 -13.97
C LEU A 185 -9.30 4.31 -13.12
N ALA A 186 -8.59 5.38 -13.51
CA ALA A 186 -7.48 5.91 -12.74
C ALA A 186 -7.92 6.36 -11.33
N GLY A 187 -9.04 7.07 -11.22
CA GLY A 187 -9.61 7.47 -9.94
C GLY A 187 -10.03 6.27 -9.07
N LEU A 188 -10.57 5.21 -9.69
CA LEU A 188 -10.92 3.97 -8.99
C LEU A 188 -9.67 3.28 -8.42
N TYR A 189 -8.60 3.18 -9.22
CA TYR A 189 -7.32 2.61 -8.78
C TYR A 189 -6.72 3.39 -7.61
N ILE A 190 -6.68 4.73 -7.68
CA ILE A 190 -6.15 5.56 -6.59
C ILE A 190 -7.00 5.39 -5.32
N ARG A 191 -8.33 5.38 -5.44
CA ARG A 191 -9.23 5.13 -4.30
C ARG A 191 -9.05 3.74 -3.69
N PHE A 192 -8.81 2.72 -4.51
CA PHE A 192 -8.52 1.37 -4.05
C PHE A 192 -7.23 1.33 -3.21
N ASN A 193 -6.14 1.91 -3.72
CA ASN A 193 -4.87 1.99 -2.98
C ASN A 193 -5.02 2.77 -1.67
N MET A 194 -5.74 3.90 -1.67
CA MET A 194 -5.98 4.68 -0.45
C MET A 194 -6.79 3.91 0.60
N LYS A 195 -7.74 3.05 0.20
CA LYS A 195 -8.51 2.22 1.14
C LYS A 195 -7.63 1.18 1.84
N ILE A 196 -6.77 0.51 1.08
CA ILE A 196 -5.81 -0.47 1.63
C ILE A 196 -4.88 0.18 2.64
N ILE A 197 -4.35 1.37 2.33
CA ILE A 197 -3.42 2.09 3.23
C ILE A 197 -4.12 2.55 4.52
N LYS A 198 -5.40 2.93 4.45
CA LYS A 198 -6.17 3.41 5.61
C LYS A 198 -6.79 2.28 6.46
N GLY A 199 -6.53 1.01 6.13
CA GLY A 199 -6.96 -0.12 6.94
C GLY A 199 -8.46 -0.42 6.86
N ALA A 200 -8.98 -0.58 5.65
CA ALA A 200 -10.30 -1.15 5.37
C ALA A 200 -10.19 -2.37 4.45
#